data_AF-A0A9Q0YWP2-F1
#
_entry.id   AF-A0A9Q0YWP2-F1
#
_cell.length_a   1.000
_cell.length_b   1.000
_cell.length_c   1.000
_cell.angle_alpha   90.00
_cell.angle_beta   90.00
_cell.angle_gamma   90.00
#
_symmetry.space_group_name_H-M   'P 1'
#
loop_
_entity.id
_entity.type
_entity.pdbx_description
1 polymer ?
#
loop_
_entity_poly.entity_id
_entity_poly.type
_entity_poly.pdbx_seq_one_letter_code
_entity_poly.pdbx_strand_id
1 'polypeptide(L)'
;MRACLWVFAVVLVFGFVDGKRVERLRTERISGSAGDVLDDDPVGRLKVYVYELPSKYNKKLLQKDPRCLTHMFAAEIFMHRFLLSSPVRTLNPDEADWFYTPIYPHL
;
A
#
# COMPACT_ATOMS: atom_id res chain seq x y z
N MET A 1 45.59 27.12 -30.75
CA MET A 1 44.79 27.92 -29.81
C MET A 1 43.40 28.33 -30.34
N ARG A 2 43.21 28.58 -31.65
CA ARG A 2 41.90 29.00 -32.21
C ARG A 2 40.85 27.87 -32.30
N ALA A 3 41.27 26.63 -32.52
CA ALA A 3 40.36 25.47 -32.60
C ALA A 3 39.73 25.11 -31.24
N CYS A 4 40.49 25.21 -30.13
CA CYS A 4 39.96 24.94 -28.79
C CYS A 4 38.88 25.92 -28.36
N LEU A 5 38.97 27.20 -28.78
CA LEU A 5 37.93 28.19 -28.49
C LEU A 5 36.60 27.85 -29.18
N TRP A 6 36.66 27.36 -30.42
CA TRP A 6 35.46 26.95 -31.15
C TRP A 6 34.83 25.70 -30.58
N VAL A 7 35.65 24.72 -30.15
CA VAL A 7 35.14 23.53 -29.47
C VAL A 7 34.47 23.90 -28.14
N PHE A 8 35.06 24.79 -27.35
CA PHE A 8 34.44 25.28 -26.11
C PHE A 8 33.15 26.08 -26.36
N ALA A 9 33.12 26.91 -27.41
CA ALA A 9 31.92 27.65 -27.78
C ALA A 9 30.78 26.72 -28.22
N VAL A 10 31.09 25.66 -29.00
CA VAL A 10 30.12 24.64 -29.39
C VAL A 10 29.62 23.87 -28.16
N VAL A 11 30.50 23.50 -27.22
CA VAL A 11 30.11 22.82 -25.98
C VAL A 11 29.26 23.71 -25.08
N LEU A 12 29.51 25.03 -25.01
CA LEU A 12 28.70 25.96 -24.24
C LEU A 12 27.32 26.23 -24.88
N VAL A 13 27.25 26.27 -26.21
CA VAL A 13 25.98 26.46 -26.94
C VAL A 13 25.12 25.18 -26.91
N PHE A 14 25.73 23.99 -26.98
CA PHE A 14 25.01 22.72 -26.94
C PHE A 14 24.82 22.15 -25.52
N GLY A 15 25.60 22.59 -24.54
CA GLY A 15 25.60 22.04 -23.17
C GLY A 15 24.54 22.62 -22.24
N PHE A 16 23.79 23.64 -22.66
CA PHE A 16 22.80 24.33 -21.81
C PHE A 16 21.33 24.14 -22.23
N VAL A 17 21.02 23.11 -23.00
CA VAL A 17 19.63 22.74 -23.31
C VAL A 17 19.34 21.32 -22.84
N ASP A 18 19.35 21.11 -21.53
CA ASP A 18 18.54 20.06 -20.90
C ASP A 18 17.87 20.67 -19.66
N GLY A 19 17.13 21.76 -19.90
CA GLY A 19 16.03 22.15 -19.03
C GLY A 19 14.95 21.09 -19.16
N LYS A 20 15.14 19.91 -18.57
CA LYS A 20 14.03 18.98 -18.32
C LYS A 20 13.05 19.71 -17.40
N ARG A 21 12.08 20.39 -18.02
CA ARG A 21 10.80 20.65 -17.39
C ARG A 21 10.37 19.31 -16.81
N VAL A 22 10.33 19.24 -15.49
CA VAL A 22 9.53 18.23 -14.81
C VAL A 22 8.11 18.51 -15.29
N GLU A 23 7.73 17.84 -16.37
CA GLU A 23 6.33 17.66 -16.70
C GLU A 23 5.77 16.99 -15.45
N ARG A 24 5.05 17.80 -14.67
CA ARG A 24 4.18 17.31 -13.61
C ARG A 24 3.28 16.32 -14.33
N LEU A 25 3.67 15.05 -14.26
CA LEU A 25 2.93 13.94 -14.82
C LEU A 25 1.52 14.13 -14.27
N ARG A 26 0.62 14.62 -15.13
CA ARG A 26 -0.77 14.82 -14.75
C ARG A 26 -1.24 13.40 -14.56
N THR A 27 -1.23 12.93 -13.32
CA THR A 27 -1.99 11.75 -12.94
C THR A 27 -3.40 12.09 -13.37
N GLU A 28 -3.79 11.61 -14.54
CA GLU A 28 -5.19 11.64 -14.93
C GLU A 28 -5.88 10.82 -13.85
N ARG A 29 -6.54 11.52 -12.93
CA ARG A 29 -7.43 10.85 -12.00
C ARG A 29 -8.41 10.12 -12.87
N ILE A 30 -8.32 8.80 -12.84
CA ILE A 30 -9.34 7.91 -13.37
C ILE A 30 -10.65 8.46 -12.81
N SER A 31 -11.59 8.80 -13.68
CA SER A 31 -12.92 9.29 -13.32
C SER A 31 -13.71 8.13 -12.69
N GLY A 32 -13.26 7.68 -11.52
CA GLY A 32 -14.03 6.84 -10.62
C GLY A 32 -14.85 7.73 -9.71
N SER A 33 -16.00 7.22 -9.27
CA SER A 33 -16.95 7.82 -8.33
C SER A 33 -16.38 8.01 -6.90
N ALA A 34 -15.11 8.39 -6.78
CA ALA A 34 -14.40 8.57 -5.52
C ALA A 34 -14.63 9.96 -4.88
N GLY A 35 -15.41 10.83 -5.53
CA GLY A 35 -15.71 12.18 -5.04
C GLY A 35 -16.52 12.20 -3.74
N ASP A 36 -17.23 11.11 -3.44
CA ASP A 36 -17.93 10.91 -2.17
C ASP A 36 -16.98 10.37 -1.07
N VAL A 37 -15.78 9.87 -1.41
CA VAL A 37 -14.88 9.18 -0.45
C VAL A 37 -14.14 10.15 0.50
N LEU A 38 -14.44 11.45 0.44
CA LEU A 38 -13.83 12.48 1.29
C LEU A 38 -14.70 12.90 2.49
N ASP A 39 -15.68 12.11 2.91
CA ASP A 39 -16.14 12.27 4.31
C ASP A 39 -14.98 11.85 5.22
N ASP A 40 -14.47 12.81 5.98
CA ASP A 40 -13.29 12.72 6.85
C ASP A 40 -13.45 11.77 8.05
N ASP A 41 -14.48 10.93 8.07
CA ASP A 41 -14.64 9.84 9.04
C ASP A 41 -14.29 8.47 8.40
N PRO A 42 -13.01 8.08 8.39
CA PRO A 42 -12.57 6.81 7.83
C PRO A 42 -13.07 5.60 8.65
N VAL A 43 -13.57 5.82 9.87
CA VAL A 43 -14.02 4.76 10.79
C VAL A 43 -15.52 4.48 10.61
N GLY A 44 -16.30 5.48 10.21
CA GLY A 44 -17.75 5.37 10.05
C GLY A 44 -18.22 4.57 8.83
N ARG A 45 -17.38 4.45 7.79
CA ARG A 45 -17.80 3.94 6.47
C ARG A 45 -17.39 2.52 6.14
N LEU A 46 -16.37 1.98 6.80
CA LEU A 46 -15.90 0.62 6.53
C LEU A 46 -16.13 -0.26 7.75
N LYS A 47 -16.95 -1.29 7.58
CA LYS A 47 -17.16 -2.36 8.56
C LYS A 47 -16.56 -3.66 8.05
N VAL A 48 -15.59 -4.19 8.79
CA VAL A 48 -14.89 -5.43 8.45
C VAL A 48 -15.28 -6.54 9.41
N TYR A 49 -15.86 -7.62 8.90
CA TYR A 49 -16.10 -8.82 9.66
C TYR A 49 -14.91 -9.77 9.56
N VAL A 50 -14.33 -10.15 10.70
CA VAL A 50 -13.19 -11.06 10.77
C VAL A 50 -13.66 -12.43 11.25
N TYR A 51 -13.47 -13.46 10.44
CA TYR A 51 -13.85 -14.82 10.80
C TYR A 51 -12.99 -15.37 11.94
N GLU A 52 -13.65 -15.96 12.94
CA GLU A 52 -12.98 -16.74 13.97
C GLU A 52 -12.69 -18.15 13.45
N LEU A 53 -11.43 -18.42 13.14
CA LEU A 53 -10.97 -19.73 12.68
C LEU A 53 -10.38 -20.56 13.83
N PRO A 54 -10.49 -21.91 13.76
CA PRO A 54 -9.76 -22.78 14.66
C PRO A 54 -8.26 -22.47 14.69
N SER A 55 -7.65 -22.50 15.88
CA SER A 55 -6.26 -22.08 16.10
C SER A 55 -5.21 -22.80 15.24
N LYS A 56 -5.54 -23.98 14.69
CA LYS A 56 -4.70 -24.70 13.73
C LYS A 56 -4.38 -23.91 12.46
N TYR A 57 -5.24 -22.96 12.06
CA TYR A 57 -5.08 -22.18 10.82
C TYR A 57 -4.36 -20.85 11.01
N ASN A 58 -4.11 -20.43 12.25
CA ASN A 58 -3.45 -19.15 12.53
C ASN A 58 -2.47 -19.25 13.71
N LYS A 59 -2.98 -19.24 14.95
CA LYS A 59 -2.21 -19.08 16.18
C LYS A 59 -1.19 -20.21 16.40
N LYS A 60 -1.55 -21.46 16.11
CA LYS A 60 -0.65 -22.62 16.28
C LYS A 60 0.53 -22.59 15.31
N LEU A 61 0.33 -22.08 14.09
CA LEU A 61 1.41 -21.99 13.11
C LEU A 61 2.47 -20.98 13.56
N LEU A 62 2.02 -19.83 14.08
CA LEU A 62 2.91 -18.81 14.63
C LEU A 62 3.71 -19.31 15.85
N GLN A 63 3.11 -20.16 16.70
CA GLN A 63 3.81 -20.81 17.81
C GLN A 63 4.87 -21.80 17.33
N LYS A 64 4.61 -22.50 16.22
CA LYS A 64 5.53 -23.48 15.63
C LYS A 64 6.70 -22.81 14.93
N ASP A 65 6.48 -21.72 14.21
CA ASP A 65 7.51 -21.00 13.46
C ASP A 65 7.39 -19.46 13.65
N PRO A 66 8.21 -18.86 14.53
CA PRO A 66 8.21 -17.42 14.76
C PRO A 66 8.66 -16.59 13.55
N ARG A 67 9.33 -17.19 12.56
CA ARG A 67 9.83 -16.48 11.36
C ARG A 67 8.69 -15.95 10.49
N CYS A 68 7.48 -16.47 10.67
CA CYS A 68 6.28 -15.95 10.00
C CYS A 68 6.02 -14.46 10.32
N LEU A 69 6.60 -13.91 11.40
CA LEU A 69 6.51 -12.48 11.75
C LEU A 69 7.45 -11.57 10.96
N THR A 70 8.47 -12.13 10.30
CA THR A 70 9.51 -11.35 9.61
C THR A 70 9.66 -11.72 8.14
N HIS A 71 9.02 -12.80 7.69
CA HIS A 71 9.07 -13.28 6.31
C HIS A 71 7.89 -12.73 5.47
N MET A 72 7.77 -13.22 4.23
CA MET A 72 6.72 -12.90 3.24
C MET A 72 5.27 -12.95 3.78
N PHE A 73 5.02 -13.67 4.86
CA PHE A 73 3.68 -13.84 5.46
C PHE A 73 3.40 -12.96 6.67
N ALA A 74 4.34 -12.07 7.02
CA ALA A 74 4.17 -11.14 8.14
C ALA A 74 2.96 -10.21 7.91
N ALA A 75 2.73 -9.80 6.66
CA ALA A 75 1.64 -8.89 6.29
C ALA A 75 0.28 -9.42 6.76
N GLU A 76 -0.11 -10.64 6.41
CA GLU A 76 -1.36 -11.28 6.87
C GLU A 76 -1.51 -11.32 8.39
N ILE A 77 -0.41 -11.60 9.11
CA ILE A 77 -0.42 -11.67 10.57
C ILE A 77 -0.65 -10.29 11.18
N PHE A 78 0.03 -9.27 10.66
CA PHE A 78 -0.14 -7.90 11.11
C PHE A 78 -1.52 -7.36 10.73
N MET A 79 -2.01 -7.64 9.53
CA MET A 79 -3.36 -7.29 9.09
C MET A 79 -4.42 -7.91 9.99
N HIS A 80 -4.31 -9.20 10.31
CA HIS A 80 -5.22 -9.87 11.23
C HIS A 80 -5.21 -9.21 12.62
N ARG A 81 -4.02 -9.00 13.21
CA ARG A 81 -3.89 -8.36 14.53
C ARG A 81 -4.44 -6.94 14.53
N PHE A 82 -4.12 -6.18 13.49
CA PHE A 82 -4.60 -4.82 13.30
C PHE A 82 -6.13 -4.79 13.26
N LEU A 83 -6.75 -5.59 12.38
CA LEU A 83 -8.21 -5.66 12.25
C LEU A 83 -8.89 -6.09 13.55
N LEU A 84 -8.31 -7.03 14.31
CA LEU A 84 -8.88 -7.43 15.62
C LEU A 84 -8.94 -6.28 16.63
N SER A 85 -7.99 -5.34 16.58
CA SER A 85 -7.91 -4.16 17.46
C SER A 85 -8.49 -2.87 16.86
N SER A 86 -8.89 -2.90 15.60
CA SER A 86 -9.28 -1.70 14.86
C SER A 86 -10.76 -1.37 15.10
N PRO A 87 -11.13 -0.07 15.17
CA PRO A 87 -12.51 0.36 15.33
C PRO A 87 -13.39 0.07 14.10
N VAL A 88 -12.79 -0.29 12.95
CA VAL A 88 -13.50 -0.70 11.74
C VAL A 88 -14.06 -2.12 11.83
N ARG A 89 -13.68 -2.90 12.85
CA ARG A 89 -14.14 -4.29 12.99
C ARG A 89 -15.59 -4.33 13.49
N THR A 90 -16.41 -5.12 12.79
CA THR A 90 -17.76 -5.49 13.24
C THR A 90 -17.82 -6.95 13.69
N LEU A 91 -18.71 -7.23 14.64
CA LEU A 91 -19.10 -8.58 15.06
C LEU A 91 -20.43 -9.03 14.45
N ASN A 92 -21.15 -8.12 13.79
CA ASN A 92 -22.37 -8.42 13.06
C ASN A 92 -22.04 -8.60 11.57
N PRO A 93 -22.20 -9.80 10.99
CA PRO A 93 -21.91 -10.03 9.58
C PRO A 93 -22.87 -9.27 8.65
N ASP A 94 -24.08 -8.94 9.10
CA ASP A 94 -25.09 -8.24 8.27
C ASP A 94 -24.73 -6.77 8.04
N GLU A 95 -23.88 -6.20 8.89
CA GLU A 95 -23.40 -4.82 8.80
C GLU A 95 -22.04 -4.72 8.09
N ALA A 96 -21.48 -5.83 7.61
CA ALA A 96 -20.12 -5.88 7.11
C ALA A 96 -20.05 -5.53 5.61
N ASP A 97 -19.22 -4.56 5.27
CA ASP A 97 -18.87 -4.22 3.89
C ASP A 97 -17.77 -5.15 3.34
N TRP A 98 -16.93 -5.68 4.23
CA TRP A 98 -15.83 -6.56 3.86
C TRP A 98 -15.64 -7.72 4.82
N PHE A 99 -15.30 -8.89 4.27
CA PHE A 99 -15.08 -10.12 5.00
C PHE A 99 -13.61 -10.52 4.92
N TYR A 100 -12.99 -10.72 6.08
CA TYR A 100 -11.59 -11.11 6.18
C TYR A 100 -11.42 -12.47 6.87
N THR A 101 -10.68 -13.37 6.23
CA THR A 101 -10.45 -14.74 6.72
C THR A 101 -8.96 -14.93 7.04
N PRO A 102 -8.57 -14.90 8.33
CA PRO A 102 -7.16 -14.84 8.74
C PRO A 102 -6.49 -16.21 8.74
N ILE A 103 -6.12 -16.71 7.55
CA ILE A 103 -5.36 -17.95 7.37
C ILE A 103 -3.87 -17.60 7.28
N TYR A 104 -3.05 -18.26 8.11
CA TYR A 104 -1.60 -18.09 8.01
C TYR A 104 -1.05 -19.20 7.09
N PRO A 105 -0.51 -18.85 5.93
CA PRO A 105 0.06 -19.83 5.01
C PRO A 105 1.29 -20.50 5.64
N HIS A 106 1.43 -21.78 5.39
CA HIS A 106 2.57 -22.60 5.81
C HIS A 106 3.73 -22.39 4.82
N LEU A 107 4.95 -22.27 5.35
CA LEU A 107 6.21 -22.50 4.61
C LEU A 107 6.41 -24.00 4.41
#